data_AF-A0A2V7WCL1-F1
#
_entry.id   AF-A0A2V7WCL1-F1
#
_cell.length_a   1.000
_cell.length_b   1.000
_cell.length_c   1.000
_cell.angle_alpha   90.00
_cell.angle_beta   90.00
_cell.angle_gamma   90.00
#
_symmetry.space_group_name_H-M   'P 1'
#
loop_
_entity.id
_entity.type
_entity.pdbx_description
1 polymer ?
#
loop_
_entity_poly.entity_id
_entity_poly.type
_entity_poly.pdbx_seq_one_letter_code
_entity_poly.pdbx_strand_id
1 'polypeptide(L)'
;MRAIRSTGGVLSIGALATYTELIRSPLVARRLPILAAAAREIGGVQIQNRGTLGGNVANGSPAGDSLPVLAVAEAMLVLSSAAETRRVPFNSFFSGYRKSVLRLDEIIAAIEVPRVDGRQWFRKVGTRAAQAISKVVLAGIRSDRP
;
A
#
# COMPACT_ATOMS: atom_id res chain seq x y z
N MET A 1 -13.12 -7.80 4.17
CA MET A 1 -11.77 -7.79 3.54
C MET A 1 -10.75 -6.98 4.36
N ARG A 2 -10.61 -7.21 5.68
CA ARG A 2 -9.68 -6.47 6.57
C ARG A 2 -8.46 -7.29 7.04
N ALA A 3 -8.50 -8.61 6.82
CA ALA A 3 -7.50 -9.51 7.41
C ALA A 3 -6.09 -9.19 6.90
N ILE A 4 -5.11 -9.27 7.80
CA ILE A 4 -3.68 -9.19 7.49
C ILE A 4 -3.08 -10.56 7.85
N ARG A 5 -2.54 -11.27 6.86
CA ARG A 5 -2.08 -12.66 7.01
C ARG A 5 -0.76 -12.85 6.26
N SER A 6 -0.03 -13.91 6.61
CA SER A 6 1.12 -14.34 5.82
C SER A 6 0.97 -15.80 5.44
N THR A 7 1.08 -16.08 4.15
CA THR A 7 0.92 -17.42 3.56
C THR A 7 2.05 -17.63 2.56
N GLY A 8 2.81 -18.72 2.68
CA GLY A 8 3.88 -19.04 1.72
C GLY A 8 4.94 -17.94 1.57
N GLY A 9 5.22 -17.17 2.63
CA GLY A 9 6.18 -16.07 2.60
C GLY A 9 5.61 -14.72 2.11
N VAL A 10 4.44 -14.72 1.45
CA VAL A 10 3.72 -13.53 0.98
C VAL A 10 2.94 -12.90 2.14
N LEU A 11 2.97 -11.58 2.25
CA LEU A 11 2.14 -10.79 3.15
C LEU A 11 0.86 -10.39 2.40
N SER A 12 -0.30 -10.88 2.82
CA SER A 12 -1.60 -10.50 2.24
C SER A 12 -2.32 -9.52 3.17
N ILE A 13 -2.65 -8.33 2.65
CA ILE A 13 -3.38 -7.27 3.34
C ILE A 13 -4.72 -7.08 2.65
N GLY A 14 -5.83 -7.33 3.36
CA GLY A 14 -7.16 -7.08 2.83
C GLY A 14 -7.36 -5.59 2.48
N ALA A 15 -8.06 -5.31 1.38
CA ALA A 15 -8.22 -3.95 0.86
C ALA A 15 -8.92 -2.98 1.83
N LEU A 16 -9.72 -3.48 2.77
CA LEU A 16 -10.39 -2.68 3.79
C LEU A 16 -9.56 -2.48 5.07
N ALA A 17 -8.33 -3.01 5.13
CA ALA A 17 -7.42 -2.76 6.24
C ALA A 17 -7.14 -1.25 6.34
N THR A 18 -7.40 -0.68 7.51
CA THR A 18 -7.19 0.75 7.77
C THR A 18 -5.72 1.04 8.05
N TYR A 19 -5.29 2.29 7.86
CA TYR A 19 -3.94 2.67 8.23
C TYR A 19 -3.65 2.43 9.71
N THR A 20 -4.61 2.64 10.60
CA THR A 20 -4.45 2.29 12.03
C THR A 20 -4.22 0.79 12.23
N GLU A 21 -4.95 -0.07 11.51
CA GLU A 21 -4.72 -1.53 11.55
C GLU A 21 -3.32 -1.89 11.02
N LEU A 22 -2.84 -1.24 9.96
CA LEU A 22 -1.48 -1.44 9.43
C LEU A 22 -0.41 -1.00 10.43
N ILE A 23 -0.58 0.17 11.03
CA ILE A 23 0.34 0.75 12.02
C ILE A 23 0.48 -0.16 13.25
N ARG A 24 -0.64 -0.77 13.68
CA ARG A 24 -0.70 -1.62 14.88
C ARG A 24 -0.38 -3.08 14.61
N SER A 25 -0.34 -3.52 13.36
CA SER A 25 -0.14 -4.92 13.01
C SER A 25 1.31 -5.36 13.28
N PRO A 26 1.55 -6.31 14.20
CA PRO A 26 2.89 -6.86 14.41
C PRO A 26 3.42 -7.56 13.16
N LEU A 27 2.52 -8.10 12.34
CA LEU A 27 2.89 -8.77 11.10
C LEU A 27 3.38 -7.76 10.05
N VAL A 28 2.71 -6.63 9.88
CA VAL A 28 3.18 -5.54 8.99
C VAL A 28 4.50 -4.98 9.52
N ALA A 29 4.61 -4.70 10.83
CA ALA A 29 5.83 -4.20 11.43
C ALA A 29 7.04 -5.10 11.18
N ARG A 30 6.86 -6.43 11.18
CA ARG A 30 7.94 -7.39 10.89
C ARG A 30 8.22 -7.58 9.40
N ARG A 31 7.19 -7.61 8.56
CA ARG A 31 7.32 -8.02 7.14
C ARG A 31 7.46 -6.86 6.17
N LEU A 32 6.90 -5.70 6.48
CA LEU A 32 6.92 -4.52 5.64
C LEU A 32 6.89 -3.23 6.49
N PRO A 33 7.91 -3.00 7.34
CA PRO A 33 7.94 -1.84 8.25
C PRO A 33 7.85 -0.50 7.53
N ILE A 34 8.34 -0.39 6.29
CA ILE A 34 8.20 0.81 5.47
C ILE A 34 6.73 1.21 5.23
N LEU A 35 5.82 0.24 5.12
CA LEU A 35 4.39 0.52 4.97
C LEU A 35 3.79 1.06 6.26
N ALA A 36 4.20 0.54 7.42
CA ALA A 36 3.78 1.08 8.70
C ALA A 36 4.30 2.51 8.91
N ALA A 37 5.54 2.81 8.48
CA ALA A 37 6.10 4.15 8.52
C ALA A 37 5.30 5.13 7.64
N ALA A 38 5.02 4.77 6.39
CA ALA A 38 4.20 5.59 5.49
C ALA A 38 2.78 5.81 6.04
N ALA A 39 2.16 4.77 6.61
CA ALA A 39 0.82 4.85 7.19
C ALA A 39 0.72 5.88 8.32
N ARG A 40 1.78 6.05 9.14
CA ARG A 40 1.81 7.05 10.23
C ARG A 40 1.80 8.49 9.72
N GLU A 41 2.28 8.71 8.50
CA GLU A 41 2.43 10.02 7.87
C GLU A 41 1.19 10.46 7.07
N ILE A 42 0.19 9.58 6.95
CA ILE A 42 -1.05 9.83 6.22
C ILE A 42 -2.03 10.58 7.11
N GLY A 43 -2.31 11.84 6.76
CA GLY A 43 -3.33 12.65 7.42
C GLY A 43 -3.14 12.75 8.94
N GLY A 44 -4.25 12.76 9.68
CA GLY A 44 -4.26 12.61 11.15
C GLY A 44 -4.86 11.26 11.55
N VAL A 45 -4.84 10.96 12.86
CA VAL A 45 -5.37 9.69 13.42
C VAL A 45 -6.80 9.40 12.98
N GLN A 46 -7.65 10.42 12.84
CA GLN A 46 -9.03 10.28 12.38
C GLN A 46 -9.10 9.76 10.93
N ILE A 47 -8.21 10.26 10.07
CA ILE A 47 -8.06 9.77 8.69
C ILE A 47 -7.49 8.36 8.71
N GLN A 48 -6.50 8.07 9.55
CA GLN A 48 -5.87 6.75 9.64
C GLN A 48 -6.84 5.67 10.12
N ASN A 49 -7.78 6.02 11.02
CA ASN A 49 -8.79 5.11 11.54
C ASN A 49 -9.84 4.70 10.50
N ARG A 50 -10.06 5.52 9.45
CA ARG A 50 -11.09 5.28 8.44
C ARG A 50 -10.55 4.95 7.05
N GLY A 51 -9.43 5.58 6.68
CA GLY A 51 -8.77 5.39 5.40
C GLY A 51 -8.18 3.99 5.30
N THR A 52 -8.44 3.33 4.17
CA THR A 52 -8.00 1.96 3.90
C THR A 52 -6.91 1.93 2.84
N LEU A 53 -6.07 0.89 2.87
CA LEU A 53 -5.03 0.70 1.88
C LEU A 53 -5.61 0.56 0.47
N GLY A 54 -6.63 -0.29 0.30
CA GLY A 54 -7.28 -0.50 -0.99
C GLY A 54 -8.00 0.75 -1.49
N GLY A 55 -8.63 1.53 -0.59
CA GLY A 55 -9.26 2.80 -0.95
C GLY A 55 -8.24 3.84 -1.43
N ASN A 56 -7.04 3.88 -0.83
CA ASN A 56 -5.98 4.76 -1.29
C ASN A 56 -5.44 4.37 -2.67
N VAL A 57 -5.24 3.07 -2.90
CA VAL A 57 -4.85 2.55 -4.23
C VAL A 57 -5.92 2.88 -5.27
N ALA A 58 -7.20 2.60 -4.98
CA ALA A 58 -8.31 2.89 -5.89
C ALA A 58 -8.47 4.40 -6.18
N ASN A 59 -8.21 5.26 -5.20
CA ASN A 59 -8.25 6.71 -5.38
C ASN A 59 -7.18 7.23 -6.37
N GLY A 60 -6.05 6.54 -6.51
CA GLY A 60 -5.06 6.81 -7.56
C GLY A 60 -4.50 8.24 -7.57
N SER A 61 -4.44 8.90 -6.40
CA SER A 61 -3.83 10.23 -6.28
C SER A 61 -2.31 10.11 -6.38
N PRO A 62 -1.62 10.89 -7.24
CA PRO A 62 -0.16 10.90 -7.30
C PRO A 62 0.52 11.31 -6.00
N ALA A 63 -0.20 11.98 -5.09
CA ALA A 63 0.28 12.35 -3.77
C ALA A 63 0.03 11.28 -2.68
N GLY A 64 -0.36 10.06 -3.07
CA GLY A 64 -0.63 8.97 -2.14
C GLY A 64 0.64 8.40 -1.51
N ASP A 65 0.80 8.58 -0.20
CA ASP A 65 2.02 8.21 0.53
C ASP A 65 2.35 6.71 0.50
N SER A 66 1.33 5.84 0.47
CA SER A 66 1.53 4.39 0.38
C SER A 66 1.84 3.88 -1.02
N LEU A 67 1.60 4.66 -2.08
CA LEU A 67 1.75 4.17 -3.46
C LEU A 67 3.21 3.86 -3.83
N PRO A 68 4.20 4.74 -3.55
CA PRO A 68 5.60 4.42 -3.81
C PRO A 68 6.10 3.21 -3.01
N VAL A 69 5.54 3.00 -1.80
CA VAL A 69 5.88 1.84 -0.97
C VAL A 69 5.43 0.54 -1.64
N LEU A 70 4.20 0.49 -2.16
CA LEU A 70 3.70 -0.69 -2.86
C LEU A 70 4.44 -0.95 -4.17
N ALA A 71 4.86 0.12 -4.86
CA ALA A 71 5.65 0.02 -6.09
C ALA A 71 7.02 -0.63 -5.85
N VAL A 72 7.78 -0.12 -4.88
CA VAL A 72 9.13 -0.63 -4.60
C VAL A 72 9.09 -2.01 -3.92
N ALA A 73 8.01 -2.33 -3.20
CA ALA A 73 7.80 -3.64 -2.60
C ALA A 73 7.27 -4.70 -3.59
N GLU A 74 7.16 -4.37 -4.88
CA GLU A 74 6.68 -5.26 -5.94
C GLU A 74 5.32 -5.90 -5.60
N ALA A 75 4.41 -5.10 -5.04
CA ALA A 75 3.11 -5.58 -4.62
C ALA A 75 2.27 -6.08 -5.81
N MET A 76 1.42 -7.06 -5.55
CA MET A 76 0.38 -7.57 -6.43
C MET A 76 -0.99 -7.16 -5.90
N LEU A 77 -1.82 -6.58 -6.76
CA LEU A 77 -3.22 -6.27 -6.44
C LEU A 77 -4.09 -7.46 -6.82
N VAL A 78 -4.87 -7.95 -5.86
CA VAL A 78 -5.88 -8.98 -6.08
C VAL A 78 -7.19 -8.28 -6.44
N LEU A 79 -7.58 -8.40 -7.71
CA LEU A 79 -8.81 -7.84 -8.25
C LEU A 79 -9.85 -8.95 -8.34
N SER A 80 -11.04 -8.71 -7.82
CA SER A 80 -12.12 -9.69 -7.79
C SER A 80 -13.39 -9.11 -8.39
N SER A 81 -14.04 -9.87 -9.26
CA SER A 81 -15.44 -9.66 -9.64
C SER A 81 -16.29 -10.83 -9.14
N ALA A 82 -17.55 -10.89 -9.56
CA ALA A 82 -18.41 -12.05 -9.30
C ALA A 82 -17.99 -13.30 -10.10
N ALA A 83 -17.32 -13.12 -11.24
CA ALA A 83 -16.96 -14.19 -12.16
C ALA A 83 -15.55 -14.74 -11.91
N GLU A 84 -14.59 -13.87 -11.61
CA GLU A 84 -13.19 -14.27 -11.48
C GLU A 84 -12.41 -13.45 -10.44
N THR A 85 -11.23 -13.96 -10.10
CA THR A 85 -10.21 -13.23 -9.35
C THR A 85 -8.90 -13.27 -10.13
N ARG A 86 -8.31 -12.11 -10.37
CA ARG A 86 -7.02 -11.98 -11.05
C ARG A 86 -6.04 -11.14 -10.25
N ARG A 87 -4.76 -11.33 -10.53
CA ARG A 87 -3.66 -10.62 -9.89
C ARG A 87 -2.99 -9.68 -10.89
N VAL A 88 -2.78 -8.44 -10.50
CA VAL A 88 -2.15 -7.40 -11.34
C VAL A 88 -0.95 -6.82 -10.58
N PRO A 89 0.26 -6.77 -11.19
CA PRO A 89 1.39 -6.07 -10.60
C PRO A 89 1.04 -4.61 -10.33
N PHE A 90 1.39 -4.10 -9.16
CA PHE A 90 1.09 -2.73 -8.77
C PHE A 90 1.66 -1.71 -9.79
N ASN A 91 2.87 -1.97 -10.30
CA ASN A 91 3.53 -1.13 -11.29
C ASN A 91 2.86 -1.16 -12.68
N SER A 92 1.89 -2.05 -12.89
CA SER A 92 1.07 -2.14 -14.11
C SER A 92 -0.40 -1.75 -13.86
N PHE A 93 -0.74 -1.31 -12.64
CA PHE A 93 -2.13 -1.03 -12.27
C PHE A 93 -2.62 0.33 -12.78
N PHE A 94 -1.81 1.38 -12.63
CA PHE A 94 -2.16 2.73 -13.05
C PHE A 94 -1.81 2.93 -14.53
N SER A 95 -2.82 3.26 -15.34
CA SER A 95 -2.67 3.55 -16.78
C SER A 95 -2.56 5.05 -17.09
N GLY A 96 -2.68 5.90 -16.06
CA GLY A 96 -2.55 7.35 -16.15
C GLY A 96 -3.02 8.04 -14.87
N TYR A 97 -3.07 9.37 -14.89
CA TYR A 97 -3.55 10.15 -13.74
C TYR A 97 -4.97 9.75 -13.36
N ARG A 98 -5.13 9.17 -12.16
CA ARG A 98 -6.41 8.63 -11.64
C ARG A 98 -7.10 7.64 -12.59
N LYS A 99 -6.34 6.97 -13.45
CA LYS A 99 -6.81 5.90 -14.35
C LYS A 99 -6.12 4.61 -13.97
N SER A 100 -6.87 3.51 -13.99
CA SER A 100 -6.35 2.18 -13.70
C SER A 100 -6.88 1.15 -14.68
N VAL A 101 -6.31 -0.06 -14.62
CA VAL A 101 -6.76 -1.23 -15.37
C VAL A 101 -7.91 -2.00 -14.69
N LEU A 102 -8.49 -1.44 -13.62
CA LEU A 102 -9.64 -2.00 -12.91
C LEU A 102 -10.87 -1.97 -13.82
N ARG A 103 -11.55 -3.11 -13.98
CA ARG A 103 -12.82 -3.20 -14.73
C ARG A 103 -13.99 -2.70 -13.87
N LEU A 104 -15.11 -2.38 -14.51
CA LEU A 104 -16.29 -1.84 -13.82
C LEU A 104 -16.92 -2.79 -12.80
N ASP A 105 -16.78 -4.10 -13.02
CA ASP A 105 -17.28 -5.16 -12.15
C ASP A 105 -16.24 -5.65 -11.12
N GLU A 106 -15.05 -5.04 -11.08
CA GLU A 106 -13.96 -5.43 -10.20
C GLU A 106 -13.84 -4.55 -8.97
N ILE A 107 -13.45 -5.18 -7.87
CA ILE A 107 -12.98 -4.53 -6.65
C ILE A 107 -11.54 -4.93 -6.37
N ILE A 108 -10.79 -4.06 -5.69
CA ILE A 108 -9.53 -4.45 -5.05
C ILE A 108 -9.92 -5.24 -3.79
N ALA A 109 -9.63 -6.54 -3.75
CA ALA A 109 -9.95 -7.41 -2.63
C ALA A 109 -8.80 -7.47 -1.60
N ALA A 110 -7.56 -7.49 -2.08
CA ALA A 110 -6.36 -7.53 -1.26
C ALA A 110 -5.14 -6.97 -2.00
N ILE A 111 -4.09 -6.69 -1.22
CA ILE A 111 -2.76 -6.34 -1.69
C ILE A 111 -1.82 -7.41 -1.13
N GLU A 112 -1.17 -8.15 -2.03
CA GLU A 112 -0.21 -9.20 -1.72
C GLU A 112 1.20 -8.65 -1.95
N VAL A 113 2.06 -8.75 -0.94
CA VAL A 113 3.44 -8.25 -1.01
C VAL A 113 4.38 -9.45 -0.85
N PRO A 114 5.31 -9.69 -1.79
CA PRO A 114 6.32 -10.73 -1.64
C PRO A 114 7.22 -10.46 -0.42
N ARG A 115 8.10 -11.41 -0.12
CA ARG A 115 9.11 -11.17 0.93
C ARG A 115 10.03 -10.03 0.49
N VAL A 116 10.04 -8.96 1.27
CA VAL A 116 10.96 -7.84 1.11
C VAL A 116 12.14 -8.04 2.04
N ASP A 117 13.33 -8.17 1.46
CA ASP A 117 14.59 -8.27 2.18
C ASP A 117 15.36 -6.95 2.16
N GLY A 118 16.24 -6.78 3.14
CA GLY A 118 17.13 -5.63 3.23
C GLY A 118 16.51 -4.38 3.86
N ARG A 119 17.26 -3.27 3.74
CA ARG A 119 16.95 -2.03 4.46
C ARG A 119 15.89 -1.23 3.72
N GLN A 120 14.90 -0.73 4.44
CA GLN A 120 13.75 -0.03 3.87
C GLN A 120 13.72 1.42 4.39
N TRP A 121 13.46 2.38 3.51
CA TRP A 121 13.40 3.80 3.84
C TRP A 121 12.15 4.45 3.28
N PHE A 122 11.51 5.27 4.09
CA PHE A 122 10.42 6.14 3.70
C PHE A 122 10.74 7.58 4.07
N ARG A 123 10.46 8.52 3.17
CA ARG A 123 10.51 9.95 3.45
C ARG A 123 9.37 10.67 2.74
N LYS A 124 8.65 11.48 3.52
CA LYS A 124 7.68 12.44 3.03
C LYS A 124 8.22 13.86 3.17
N VAL A 125 7.99 14.68 2.15
CA VAL A 125 8.25 16.12 2.18
C VAL A 125 6.94 16.85 1.91
N GLY A 126 6.52 17.67 2.87
CA GLY A 126 5.30 18.48 2.82
C GLY A 126 5.58 19.93 3.21
N THR A 127 4.53 20.76 3.24
CA THR A 127 4.62 22.18 3.65
C THR A 127 4.69 22.37 5.18
N ARG A 128 4.39 21.33 5.95
CA ARG A 128 4.39 21.32 7.41
C ARG A 128 4.74 19.91 7.91
N ALA A 129 5.13 19.81 9.18
CA ALA A 129 5.62 18.56 9.78
C ALA A 129 4.57 17.43 9.85
N ALA A 130 3.28 17.74 9.95
CA ALA A 130 2.21 16.75 10.05
C ALA A 130 0.96 17.19 9.30
N GLN A 131 0.09 16.24 8.94
CA GLN A 131 -1.16 16.49 8.21
C GLN A 131 -0.96 17.29 6.90
N ALA A 132 0.19 17.15 6.22
CA ALA A 132 0.45 17.78 4.94
C ALA A 132 0.11 16.85 3.78
N ILE A 133 -0.36 17.43 2.66
CA ILE A 133 -0.30 16.75 1.36
C ILE A 133 1.16 16.74 0.92
N SER A 134 1.60 15.59 0.41
CA SER A 134 2.99 15.39 -0.01
C SER A 134 3.31 16.18 -1.26
N LYS A 135 4.43 16.92 -1.22
CA LYS A 135 5.08 17.49 -2.41
C LYS A 135 6.00 16.45 -3.06
N VAL A 136 6.70 15.68 -2.23
CA VAL A 136 7.55 14.57 -2.64
C VAL A 136 7.36 13.42 -1.65
N VAL A 137 7.26 12.20 -2.17
CA VAL A 137 7.30 10.96 -1.39
C VAL A 137 8.39 10.09 -1.97
N LEU A 138 9.28 9.61 -1.11
CA LEU A 138 10.34 8.68 -1.46
C LEU A 138 10.17 7.39 -0.66
N ALA A 139 10.19 6.27 -1.36
CA ALA A 139 10.27 4.93 -0.80
C ALA A 139 11.45 4.22 -1.45
N GLY A 140 12.26 3.52 -0.67
CA GLY A 140 13.42 2.79 -1.16
C GLY A 140 13.63 1.49 -0.38
N ILE A 141 14.00 0.43 -1.09
CA ILE A 141 14.41 -0.84 -0.50
C ILE A 141 15.78 -1.15 -1.09
N ARG A 142 16.79 -1.28 -0.24
CA ARG A 142 18.12 -1.76 -0.64
C ARG A 142 18.18 -3.24 -0.36
N SER A 143 18.24 -4.03 -1.43
CA SER A 143 18.56 -5.45 -1.33
C SER A 143 19.96 -5.59 -0.72
N ASP A 144 20.10 -6.51 0.22
CA ASP A 144 21.42 -6.91 0.74
C ASP A 144 22.12 -7.91 -0.20
N ARG A 145 21.51 -8.25 -1.35
CA ARG A 145 22.18 -9.00 -2.42
C ARG A 145 23.02 -8.05 -3.29
N PRO A 146 24.28 -8.40 -3.57
CA PRO A 146 25.21 -7.56 -4.32
C PRO A 146 24.73 -7.27 -5.75
#